data_AF-A0A2Z6LLM8-F1
#
_entry.id   AF-A0A2Z6LLM8-F1
#
_cell.length_a   1.000
_cell.length_b   1.000
_cell.length_c   1.000
_cell.angle_alpha   90.00
_cell.angle_beta   90.00
_cell.angle_gamma   90.00
#
_symmetry.space_group_name_H-M   'P 1'
#
loop_
_entity.id
_entity.type
_entity.pdbx_description
1 polymer ?
#
loop_
_entity_poly.entity_id
_entity_poly.type
_entity_poly.pdbx_seq_one_letter_code
_entity_poly.pdbx_strand_id
1 'polypeptide(L)'
;MFYAPVLFNTLGFKNDASLYSAVITGAVNVLSTVVSIYSVDKLGRRMLLLEAGVQIWVFIMSIFVFFLVPETKNIPIEEMTERVWKKHWFWKRFTEDDYNNEKIANADYQL
;
A
#
# COMPACT_ATOMS: atom_id res chain seq x y z
N MET A 1 11.30 22.87 -4.47
CA MET A 1 12.65 22.92 -5.05
C MET A 1 13.31 24.31 -5.07
N PHE A 2 12.62 25.41 -4.73
CA PHE A 2 13.19 26.75 -4.93
C PHE A 2 14.00 27.34 -3.76
N TYR A 3 14.09 26.67 -2.59
CA TYR A 3 14.76 27.21 -1.40
C TYR A 3 16.16 26.64 -1.12
N ALA A 4 16.45 25.41 -1.55
CA ALA A 4 17.75 24.78 -1.35
C ALA A 4 18.95 25.58 -1.94
N PRO A 5 18.89 26.15 -3.16
CA PRO A 5 20.05 26.84 -3.73
C PRO A 5 20.38 28.17 -3.01
N VAL A 6 19.38 28.86 -2.47
CA VAL A 6 19.59 30.13 -1.74
C VAL A 6 20.21 29.88 -0.36
N LEU A 7 19.84 28.79 0.31
CA LEU A 7 20.41 28.40 1.60
C LEU A 7 21.87 27.93 1.47
N PHE A 8 22.21 27.18 0.43
CA PHE A 8 23.60 26.77 0.19
C PHE A 8 24.52 27.94 -0.21
N ASN A 9 23.94 28.99 -0.80
CA ASN A 9 24.68 30.21 -1.16
C ASN A 9 25.00 31.11 0.06
N THR A 10 24.16 31.11 1.11
CA THR A 10 24.42 31.87 2.35
C THR A 10 25.35 31.15 3.33
N LEU A 11 25.47 29.82 3.23
CA LEU A 11 26.34 28.99 4.09
C LEU A 11 27.82 28.95 3.65
N GLY A 12 28.21 29.70 2.62
CA GLY A 12 29.62 29.82 2.21
C GLY A 12 30.17 28.61 1.46
N PHE A 13 29.31 27.72 0.95
CA PHE A 13 29.74 26.65 0.06
C PHE A 13 29.98 27.22 -1.35
N LYS A 14 31.25 27.49 -1.62
CA LYS A 14 31.84 27.83 -2.92
C LYS A 14 31.00 27.24 -4.07
N ASN A 15 30.52 28.13 -4.94
CA ASN A 15 29.56 27.92 -6.02
C ASN A 15 29.75 26.64 -6.87
N ASP A 16 30.96 26.09 -6.91
CA ASP A 16 31.28 24.84 -7.61
C ASP A 16 30.47 23.65 -7.06
N ALA A 17 30.42 23.45 -5.73
CA ALA A 17 29.80 22.26 -5.14
C ALA A 17 28.27 22.24 -5.28
N SER A 18 27.63 23.42 -5.23
CA SER A 18 26.18 23.54 -5.40
C SER A 18 25.74 23.35 -6.85
N LEU A 19 26.56 23.73 -7.82
CA LEU A 19 26.28 23.50 -9.23
C LEU A 19 26.42 22.02 -9.58
N TYR A 20 27.49 21.35 -9.12
CA TYR A 20 27.65 19.91 -9.34
C TYR A 20 26.51 19.10 -8.72
N SER A 21 26.06 19.41 -7.50
CA SER A 21 24.97 18.67 -6.85
C SER A 21 23.61 18.88 -7.55
N ALA A 22 23.33 20.09 -8.01
CA ALA A 22 22.13 20.40 -8.78
C ALA A 22 22.12 19.69 -10.14
N VAL A 23 23.25 19.69 -10.84
CA VAL A 23 23.41 19.00 -12.13
C VAL A 23 23.30 17.49 -11.97
N ILE A 24 23.93 16.90 -10.93
CA ILE A 24 23.84 15.46 -10.66
C ILE A 24 22.40 15.07 -10.32
N THR A 25 21.72 15.84 -9.46
CA THR A 25 20.32 15.55 -9.10
C THR A 25 19.40 15.66 -10.33
N GLY A 26 19.58 16.70 -11.15
CA GLY A 26 18.83 16.87 -12.40
C GLY A 26 19.09 15.73 -13.40
N ALA A 27 20.35 15.34 -13.58
CA ALA A 27 20.73 14.24 -14.45
C ALA A 27 20.15 12.89 -14.00
N VAL A 28 20.22 12.59 -12.70
CA VAL A 28 19.62 11.38 -12.12
C VAL A 28 18.12 11.35 -12.36
N ASN A 29 17.44 12.49 -12.20
CA ASN A 29 15.99 12.56 -12.40
C ASN A 29 15.61 12.31 -13.87
N VAL A 30 16.35 12.91 -14.81
CA VAL A 30 16.14 12.71 -16.26
C VAL A 30 16.44 11.27 -16.66
N LEU A 31 17.55 10.70 -16.19
CA LEU A 31 17.90 9.29 -16.44
C LEU A 31 16.85 8.34 -15.87
N SER A 32 16.35 8.62 -14.66
CA SER A 32 15.26 7.85 -14.05
C SER A 32 14.02 7.87 -14.92
N THR A 33 13.63 9.04 -15.47
CA THR A 33 12.47 9.14 -16.37
C THR A 33 12.70 8.34 -17.65
N VAL A 34 13.88 8.41 -18.27
CA VAL A 34 14.19 7.65 -19.50
C VAL A 34 14.16 6.14 -19.25
N VAL A 35 14.76 5.67 -18.16
CA VAL A 35 14.74 4.25 -17.77
C VAL A 35 13.31 3.80 -17.48
N SER A 36 12.53 4.62 -16.80
CA SER A 36 11.13 4.32 -16.49
C SER A 36 10.27 4.22 -17.74
N ILE A 37 10.42 5.16 -18.69
CA ILE A 37 9.74 5.13 -19.99
C ILE A 37 10.15 3.87 -20.76
N TYR A 38 11.45 3.57 -20.84
CA TYR A 38 11.93 2.40 -21.56
C TYR A 38 11.41 1.08 -20.99
N SER A 39 11.41 0.92 -19.67
CA SER A 39 10.84 -0.25 -19.00
C SER A 39 9.33 -0.36 -19.22
N VAL A 40 8.59 0.76 -19.11
CA VAL A 40 7.14 0.82 -19.35
C VAL A 40 6.79 0.49 -20.80
N ASP A 41 7.55 1.00 -21.76
CA ASP A 41 7.32 0.79 -23.19
C ASP A 41 7.65 -0.65 -23.60
N LYS A 42 8.68 -1.26 -22.99
CA LYS A 42 9.03 -2.67 -23.24
C LYS A 42 8.06 -3.65 -22.60
N LEU A 43 7.38 -3.26 -21.52
CA LEU A 43 6.36 -4.06 -20.83
C LEU A 43 4.93 -3.82 -21.39
N GLY A 44 4.79 -3.01 -22.44
CA GLY A 44 3.51 -2.51 -22.95
C GLY A 44 2.81 -3.37 -24.01
N ARG A 45 1.87 -4.23 -23.57
CA ARG A 45 0.54 -4.40 -24.23
C ARG A 45 -0.45 -5.27 -23.45
N ARG A 46 0.02 -6.22 -22.64
CA ARG A 46 -0.84 -7.04 -21.76
C ARG A 46 -0.50 -6.89 -20.27
N MET A 47 0.71 -6.47 -19.95
CA MET A 47 1.16 -6.38 -18.56
C MET A 47 0.75 -5.08 -17.87
N LEU A 48 0.48 -3.97 -18.57
CA LEU A 48 0.12 -2.69 -17.92
C LEU A 48 -1.18 -2.73 -17.11
N LEU A 49 -2.18 -3.51 -17.53
CA LEU A 49 -3.42 -3.68 -16.75
C LEU A 49 -3.24 -4.63 -15.57
N LEU A 50 -2.34 -5.61 -15.68
CA LEU A 50 -2.10 -6.60 -14.63
C LEU A 50 -1.08 -6.13 -13.60
N GLU A 51 0.00 -5.45 -13.98
CA GLU A 51 1.00 -4.88 -13.08
C GLU A 51 0.37 -3.86 -12.12
N ALA A 52 -0.41 -2.91 -12.64
CA ALA A 52 -1.09 -1.93 -11.78
C ALA A 52 -2.11 -2.60 -10.85
N GLY A 53 -2.84 -3.61 -11.34
CA GLY A 53 -3.78 -4.39 -10.53
C GLY A 53 -3.07 -5.21 -9.43
N VAL A 54 -1.97 -5.88 -9.77
CA VAL A 54 -1.15 -6.64 -8.82
C VAL A 54 -0.51 -5.71 -7.80
N GLN A 55 -0.01 -4.54 -8.22
CA GLN A 55 0.59 -3.58 -7.30
C GLN A 55 -0.45 -3.02 -6.32
N ILE A 56 -1.65 -2.67 -6.78
CA ILE A 56 -2.76 -2.26 -5.90
C ILE A 56 -3.16 -3.41 -4.96
N TRP A 57 -3.28 -4.63 -5.47
CA TRP A 57 -3.63 -5.80 -4.66
C TRP A 57 -2.58 -6.08 -3.58
N VAL A 58 -1.29 -6.05 -3.93
CA VAL A 58 -0.17 -6.22 -3.00
C VAL A 58 -0.12 -5.09 -1.97
N PHE A 59 -0.44 -3.85 -2.37
CA PHE A 59 -0.48 -2.72 -1.45
C PHE A 59 -1.62 -2.85 -0.44
N ILE A 60 -2.82 -3.22 -0.90
CA ILE A 60 -3.98 -3.51 -0.05
C ILE A 60 -3.65 -4.66 0.91
N MET A 61 -3.07 -5.75 0.41
CA MET A 61 -2.67 -6.90 1.24
C MET A 61 -1.59 -6.52 2.26
N SER A 62 -0.62 -5.70 1.88
CA SER A 62 0.43 -5.22 2.79
C SER A 62 -0.14 -4.32 3.89
N ILE A 63 -1.08 -3.41 3.56
CA ILE A 63 -1.78 -2.58 4.55
C ILE A 63 -2.61 -3.46 5.48
N PHE A 64 -3.34 -4.43 4.93
CA PHE A 64 -4.14 -5.37 5.70
C PHE A 64 -3.27 -6.16 6.69
N VAL A 65 -2.16 -6.75 6.24
CA VAL A 65 -1.20 -7.45 7.10
C VAL A 65 -0.59 -6.51 8.14
N PHE A 66 -0.17 -5.31 7.74
CA PHE A 66 0.41 -4.34 8.66
C PHE A 66 -0.58 -3.87 9.72
N PHE A 67 -1.89 -3.87 9.44
CA PHE A 67 -2.91 -3.49 10.41
C PHE A 67 -3.37 -4.67 11.27
N LEU A 68 -3.61 -5.85 10.67
CA LEU A 68 -4.07 -7.05 11.39
C LEU A 68 -2.96 -7.70 12.23
N VAL A 69 -1.70 -7.70 11.79
CA VAL A 69 -0.60 -8.33 12.55
C VAL A 69 -0.35 -7.64 13.91
N PRO A 70 -0.25 -6.31 14.03
CA PRO A 70 -0.13 -5.67 15.35
C PRO A 70 -1.41 -5.81 16.18
N GLU A 71 -2.59 -5.85 15.55
CA GLU A 71 -3.86 -6.06 16.27
C GLU A 71 -3.95 -7.47 16.88
N THR A 72 -3.27 -8.46 16.30
CA THR A 72 -3.32 -9.88 16.73
C THR A 72 -2.25 -10.29 17.74
N LYS A 73 -1.22 -9.48 17.97
CA LYS A 73 -0.10 -9.82 18.88
C LYS A 73 -0.47 -9.97 20.37
N ASN A 74 -1.71 -9.70 20.77
CA ASN A 74 -2.19 -9.86 22.15
C ASN A 74 -3.61 -10.46 22.25
N ILE A 75 -4.18 -10.94 21.15
CA ILE A 75 -5.56 -11.41 21.10
C ILE A 75 -5.54 -12.92 20.78
N PRO A 76 -6.08 -13.79 21.65
CA PRO A 76 -6.21 -15.21 21.35
C PRO A 76 -7.09 -15.40 20.10
N ILE A 77 -6.81 -16.43 19.29
CA ILE A 77 -7.45 -16.66 17.97
C ILE A 77 -8.99 -16.68 18.05
N GLU A 78 -9.52 -17.09 19.20
CA GLU A 78 -10.94 -17.13 19.56
C GLU A 78 -11.62 -15.75 19.49
N GLU A 79 -10.90 -14.68 19.86
CA GLU A 79 -11.44 -13.32 19.93
C GLU A 79 -11.22 -12.52 18.64
N MET A 80 -10.45 -13.05 17.69
CA MET A 80 -10.16 -12.39 16.42
C MET A 80 -11.43 -12.24 15.57
N THR A 81 -12.28 -13.26 15.52
CA THR A 81 -13.54 -13.22 14.76
C THR A 81 -14.51 -12.21 15.36
N GLU A 82 -14.60 -12.12 16.70
CA GLU A 82 -15.53 -11.19 17.33
C GLU A 82 -15.05 -9.75 17.35
N ARG A 83 -13.76 -9.51 17.63
CA ARG A 83 -13.23 -8.13 17.72
C ARG A 83 -12.89 -7.54 16.36
N VAL A 84 -12.36 -8.33 15.43
CA VAL A 84 -11.87 -7.84 14.13
C VAL A 84 -12.93 -8.00 13.04
N TRP A 85 -13.52 -9.20 12.89
CA TRP A 85 -14.46 -9.46 11.78
C TRP A 85 -15.85 -8.86 12.01
N LYS A 86 -16.44 -9.01 13.20
CA LYS A 86 -17.77 -8.42 13.50
C LYS A 86 -17.73 -6.90 13.60
N LYS A 87 -16.61 -6.30 14.03
CA LYS A 87 -16.45 -4.84 14.15
C LYS A 87 -16.23 -4.16 12.81
N HIS A 88 -15.61 -4.85 11.85
CA HIS A 88 -15.29 -4.27 10.55
C HIS A 88 -16.54 -4.25 9.64
N TRP A 89 -16.94 -3.05 9.21
CA TRP A 89 -18.16 -2.81 8.44
C TRP A 89 -18.29 -3.68 7.16
N PHE A 90 -17.19 -3.95 6.45
CA PHE A 90 -17.19 -4.81 5.26
C PHE A 90 -17.44 -6.29 5.60
N TRP A 91 -16.84 -6.79 6.69
CA TRP A 91 -16.85 -8.23 7.04
C TRP A 91 -18.08 -8.61 7.86
N LYS A 92 -18.72 -7.62 8.50
CA LYS A 92 -20.02 -7.75 9.16
C LYS A 92 -21.03 -8.53 8.31
N ARG A 93 -21.11 -8.23 7.01
CA ARG A 93 -22.05 -8.88 6.08
C ARG A 93 -21.83 -10.39 5.98
N PHE A 94 -20.58 -10.85 5.94
CA PHE A 94 -20.28 -12.28 5.80
C PHE A 94 -20.51 -13.03 7.11
N THR A 95 -20.22 -12.40 8.25
CA THR A 95 -20.50 -13.00 9.57
C THR A 95 -21.99 -13.04 9.94
N GLU A 96 -22.82 -12.21 9.30
CA GLU A 96 -24.27 -12.16 9.54
C GLU A 96 -24.98 -13.35 8.87
N ASP A 97 -24.42 -13.86 7.76
CA ASP A 97 -24.92 -15.03 7.04
C ASP A 97 -24.72 -16.33 7.85
N ASP A 98 -23.57 -16.50 8.50
CA ASP A 98 -23.28 -17.66 9.35
C ASP A 98 -24.24 -17.76 10.55
N TYR A 99 -24.54 -16.62 11.20
CA TYR A 99 -25.49 -16.57 12.32
C TYR A 99 -26.92 -16.95 11.90
N ASN A 100 -27.38 -16.46 10.76
CA ASN A 100 -28.72 -16.74 10.26
C ASN A 100 -28.85 -18.19 9.78
N ASN A 101 -27.81 -18.75 9.15
CA ASN A 101 -27.80 -20.13 8.68
C ASN A 101 -27.81 -21.13 9.86
N GLU A 102 -27.01 -20.87 10.91
CA GLU A 102 -27.04 -21.67 12.15
C GLU A 102 -28.43 -21.67 12.79
N LYS A 103 -29.12 -20.52 12.81
CA LYS A 103 -30.50 -20.43 13.31
C LYS A 103 -31.50 -21.24 12.49
N ILE A 104 -31.41 -21.17 11.16
CA ILE A 104 -32.32 -21.89 10.26
C ILE A 104 -32.09 -23.40 10.38
N ALA A 105 -30.83 -23.84 10.40
CA ALA A 105 -30.49 -25.24 10.58
C ALA A 105 -31.02 -25.78 11.92
N ASN A 106 -30.77 -25.07 13.03
CA ASN A 106 -31.28 -25.45 14.34
C ASN A 106 -32.82 -25.45 14.44
N ALA A 107 -33.51 -24.59 13.69
CA ALA A 107 -34.97 -24.60 13.63
C ALA A 107 -35.52 -25.79 12.84
N ASP A 108 -34.81 -26.24 11.81
CA ASP A 108 -35.20 -27.39 10.98
C ASP A 108 -34.98 -28.74 11.71
N TYR A 109 -33.94 -28.84 12.55
CA TYR A 109 -33.71 -30.00 13.43
C TYR A 109 -34.69 -30.08 14.62
N GLN A 110 -35.47 -29.03 14.88
CA GLN A 110 -36.47 -28.98 15.95
C GLN A 110 -37.91 -29.28 15.48
N LEU A 111 -38.11 -29.61 14.20
CA LEU A 111 -39.35 -30.14 13.61
C LEU A 111 -39.25 -31.66 13.40
#